data_AF-T2IC16-F1
#
_entry.id   AF-T2IC16-F1
#
_cell.length_a   1.000
_cell.length_b   1.000
_cell.length_c   1.000
_cell.angle_alpha   90.00
_cell.angle_beta   90.00
_cell.angle_gamma   90.00
#
_symmetry.space_group_name_H-M   'P 1'
#
loop_
_entity.id
_entity.type
_entity.pdbx_description
1 polymer ?
#
loop_
_entity_poly.entity_id
_entity_poly.type
_entity_poly.pdbx_seq_one_letter_code
_entity_poly.pdbx_strand_id
1 'polypeptide(L)'
;MKVIADICIIPIGVGVSVSEYVAVCQTIFTEANLNPQLHGYGTNVEGEWDEVMAALKLEDEKIHAMGSPRISTSSSARNPY
;
A
#
# COMPACT_ATOMS: atom_id res chain seq x y z
N MET A 1 8.81 3.61 15.61
CA MET A 1 9.75 4.53 14.91
C MET A 1 8.98 5.18 13.79
N LYS A 2 8.90 6.51 13.74
CA LYS A 2 8.18 7.21 12.66
C LYS A 2 8.91 7.13 11.33
N VAL A 3 8.16 6.88 10.27
CA VAL A 3 8.67 6.85 8.90
C VAL A 3 7.73 7.54 7.92
N ILE A 4 8.33 8.05 6.86
CA ILE A 4 7.64 8.34 5.60
C ILE A 4 8.01 7.20 4.66
N ALA A 5 7.00 6.53 4.12
CA ALA A 5 7.18 5.43 3.18
C ALA A 5 6.49 5.72 1.84
N ASP A 6 7.16 5.39 0.74
CA ASP A 6 6.57 5.32 -0.59
C ASP A 6 6.30 3.85 -0.89
N ILE A 7 5.05 3.52 -1.23
CA ILE A 7 4.57 2.16 -1.43
C ILE A 7 3.96 2.03 -2.83
N CYS A 8 4.51 1.14 -3.64
CA CYS A 8 4.03 0.78 -4.96
C CYS A 8 3.64 -0.69 -5.00
N ILE A 9 2.39 -0.97 -5.37
CA ILE A 9 1.83 -2.32 -5.37
C ILE A 9 1.24 -2.65 -6.73
N ILE A 10 1.69 -3.78 -7.26
CA ILE A 10 1.38 -4.23 -8.61
C ILE A 10 0.78 -5.64 -8.50
N PRO A 11 -0.56 -5.80 -8.59
CA PRO A 11 -1.18 -7.10 -8.70
C PRO A 11 -0.88 -7.69 -10.08
N ILE A 12 -0.45 -8.95 -10.12
CA ILE A 12 -0.03 -9.65 -11.34
C ILE A 12 -1.01 -10.78 -11.62
N GLY A 13 -1.47 -10.88 -12.87
CA GLY A 13 -2.39 -11.94 -13.31
C GLY A 13 -3.88 -11.57 -13.23
N VAL A 14 -4.20 -10.28 -13.04
CA VAL A 14 -5.58 -9.76 -12.87
C VAL A 14 -6.08 -8.93 -14.06
N GLY A 15 -5.35 -8.95 -15.18
CA GLY A 15 -5.63 -8.11 -16.35
C GLY A 15 -4.93 -6.74 -16.29
N VAL A 16 -5.41 -5.79 -17.10
CA VAL A 16 -4.78 -4.46 -17.26
C VAL A 16 -5.41 -3.38 -16.37
N SER A 17 -6.64 -3.59 -15.92
CA SER A 17 -7.32 -2.62 -15.06
C SER A 17 -6.99 -2.92 -13.61
N VAL A 18 -6.37 -1.97 -12.93
CA VAL A 18 -5.94 -2.11 -11.53
C VAL A 18 -6.60 -1.10 -10.59
N SER A 19 -7.53 -0.28 -11.08
CA SER A 19 -8.15 0.82 -10.31
C SER A 19 -8.88 0.35 -9.06
N GLU A 20 -9.54 -0.80 -9.11
CA GLU A 20 -10.25 -1.37 -7.95
C GLU A 20 -9.27 -1.80 -6.84
N TYR A 21 -8.11 -2.33 -7.21
CA TYR A 21 -7.07 -2.68 -6.25
C TYR A 21 -6.52 -1.41 -5.59
N VAL A 22 -6.15 -0.40 -6.40
CA VAL A 22 -5.65 0.90 -5.89
C VAL A 22 -6.65 1.56 -4.93
N ALA A 23 -7.95 1.50 -5.23
CA ALA A 23 -8.99 2.05 -4.36
C ALA A 23 -9.00 1.37 -2.98
N VAL A 24 -8.80 0.06 -2.94
CA VAL A 24 -8.72 -0.71 -1.68
C VAL A 24 -7.49 -0.33 -0.86
N CYS A 25 -6.32 -0.17 -1.50
CA CYS A 25 -5.10 0.31 -0.84
C CYS A 25 -5.34 1.67 -0.17
N GLN A 26 -5.95 2.60 -0.92
CA GLN A 26 -6.28 3.93 -0.43
C GLN A 26 -7.20 3.88 0.80
N THR A 27 -8.23 3.03 0.78
CA THR A 27 -9.13 2.84 1.93
C THR A 27 -8.37 2.31 3.13
N ILE A 28 -7.56 1.26 2.97
CA ILE A 28 -6.79 0.65 4.07
C ILE A 28 -5.86 1.66 4.73
N PHE A 29 -5.08 2.41 3.95
CA PHE A 29 -4.16 3.41 4.51
C PHE A 29 -4.89 4.59 5.17
N THR A 30 -6.07 4.96 4.66
CA THR A 30 -6.91 5.99 5.26
C THR A 30 -7.47 5.53 6.60
N GLU A 31 -8.00 4.30 6.68
CA GLU A 31 -8.53 3.71 7.91
C GLU A 31 -7.45 3.46 8.96
N ALA A 32 -6.22 3.16 8.52
CA ALA A 32 -5.04 3.05 9.38
C ALA A 32 -4.49 4.42 9.84
N ASN A 33 -5.12 5.53 9.43
CA ASN A 33 -4.71 6.89 9.78
C ASN A 33 -3.25 7.24 9.37
N LEU A 34 -2.80 6.71 8.23
CA LEU A 34 -1.42 6.87 7.72
C LEU A 34 -1.25 8.05 6.74
N ASN A 35 -2.23 8.95 6.66
CA ASN A 35 -2.23 10.14 5.79
C ASN A 35 -1.80 9.86 4.33
N PRO A 36 -2.50 8.97 3.60
CA PRO A 36 -2.08 8.55 2.26
C PRO A 36 -2.12 9.69 1.22
N GLN A 37 -1.03 9.81 0.45
CA GLN A 37 -0.88 10.73 -0.68
C GLN A 37 -0.58 9.95 -1.95
N LEU A 38 -1.61 9.69 -2.75
CA LEU A 38 -1.53 8.94 -4.01
C LEU A 38 -0.82 9.75 -5.10
N HIS A 39 0.02 9.08 -5.89
CA HIS A 39 0.64 9.62 -7.11
C HIS A 39 0.69 8.56 -8.22
N GLY A 40 1.24 8.91 -9.38
CA GLY A 40 1.21 8.06 -10.57
C GLY A 40 2.01 6.74 -10.49
N TYR A 41 2.75 6.49 -9.40
CA TYR A 41 3.57 5.28 -9.23
C TYR A 41 3.47 4.67 -7.84
N GLY A 42 2.52 5.09 -7.00
CA GLY A 42 2.44 4.60 -5.63
C GLY A 42 1.67 5.54 -4.72
N THR A 43 1.77 5.27 -3.42
CA THR A 43 1.18 6.08 -2.35
C THR A 43 2.25 6.37 -1.32
N ASN A 44 2.43 7.66 -1.00
CA ASN A 44 3.21 8.04 0.17
C ASN A 44 2.34 7.94 1.42
N VAL A 45 2.88 7.39 2.49
CA VAL A 45 2.24 7.29 3.80
C VAL A 45 3.19 7.76 4.90
N GLU A 46 2.64 8.25 5.99
CA GLU A 46 3.39 8.68 7.18
C GLU A 46 2.78 8.06 8.43
N GLY A 47 3.60 7.43 9.26
CA GLY A 47 3.13 6.81 10.50
C GLY A 47 4.23 6.09 11.27
N GLU A 48 3.84 5.35 12.31
CA GLU A 48 4.77 4.44 12.99
C GLU A 48 5.10 3.26 12.08
N TRP A 49 6.38 2.86 12.05
CA TRP A 49 6.90 1.76 11.23
C TRP A 49 6.03 0.50 11.31
N ASP A 50 5.65 0.10 12.52
CA ASP A 50 4.86 -1.11 12.74
C ASP A 50 3.43 -0.97 12.19
N GLU A 51 2.84 0.23 12.26
CA GLU A 51 1.51 0.52 11.70
C GLU A 51 1.54 0.54 10.17
N VAL A 52 2.58 1.15 9.57
CA VAL A 52 2.80 1.16 8.12
C VAL A 52 2.96 -0.27 7.59
N MET A 53 3.80 -1.08 8.24
CA MET A 53 4.03 -2.46 7.82
C MET A 53 2.81 -3.37 8.07
N ALA A 54 2.04 -3.11 9.12
CA ALA A 54 0.78 -3.81 9.36
C ALA A 54 -0.28 -3.49 8.28
N ALA A 55 -0.40 -2.22 7.88
CA ALA A 55 -1.32 -1.81 6.82
C ALA A 55 -0.91 -2.40 5.46
N LEU A 56 0.40 -2.41 5.16
CA LEU A 56 0.94 -3.04 3.96
C LEU A 56 0.62 -4.54 3.90
N LYS A 57 0.78 -5.25 5.02
CA LYS A 57 0.41 -6.67 5.12
C LYS A 57 -1.09 -6.89 4.87
N LEU A 58 -1.94 -6.07 5.49
CA LEU A 58 -3.40 -6.17 5.32
C LEU A 58 -3.83 -5.92 3.88
N GLU A 59 -3.17 -4.97 3.21
CA GLU A 59 -3.39 -4.69 1.81
C GLU A 59 -3.07 -5.89 0.91
N ASP A 60 -1.89 -6.51 1.08
CA ASP A 60 -1.52 -7.70 0.31
C ASP A 60 -2.53 -8.85 0.53
N GLU A 61 -2.94 -9.09 1.79
CA GLU A 61 -3.97 -10.08 2.11
C GLU A 61 -5.31 -9.78 1.42
N LYS A 62 -5.71 -8.51 1.37
CA LYS A 62 -6.96 -8.09 0.73
C LYS A 62 -6.91 -8.22 -0.78
N ILE A 63 -5.80 -7.83 -1.41
CA ILE A 63 -5.58 -7.96 -2.86
C ILE A 63 -5.55 -9.43 -3.28
N HIS A 64 -4.94 -10.31 -2.48
CA HIS A 64 -5.02 -11.75 -2.69
C HIS A 64 -6.46 -12.27 -2.59
N ALA A 65 -7.22 -11.83 -1.58
CA ALA A 65 -8.64 -12.21 -1.44
C ALA A 65 -9.51 -11.70 -2.60
N MET A 66 -9.13 -10.62 -3.27
CA MET A 66 -9.77 -10.10 -4.50
C MET A 66 -9.43 -10.92 -5.76
N GLY A 67 -8.56 -11.92 -5.65
CA GLY A 67 -8.24 -12.86 -6.73
C GLY A 67 -6.89 -12.65 -7.39
N SER A 68 -6.03 -11.77 -6.86
CA SER A 68 -4.66 -11.65 -7.37
C SER A 68 -3.82 -12.88 -6.97
N PRO A 69 -3.27 -13.65 -7.92
CA PRO A 69 -2.44 -14.79 -7.60
C PRO A 69 -1.03 -14.39 -7.12
N ARG A 70 -0.57 -13.17 -7.44
CA ARG A 70 0.76 -12.67 -7.08
C ARG A 70 0.76 -11.16 -6.99
N ILE A 71 1.45 -10.64 -5.99
CA ILE A 71 1.67 -9.21 -5.81
C ILE A 71 3.17 -8.92 -5.90
N SER A 72 3.52 -7.84 -6.60
CA SER A 72 4.86 -7.25 -6.54
C SER A 72 4.78 -5.95 -5.79
N THR A 73 5.42 -5.90 -4.63
CA THR A 73 5.44 -4.75 -3.73
C THR A 73 6.84 -4.16 -3.72
N SER A 74 6.95 -2.86 -3.99
CA SER A 74 8.17 -2.09 -3.80
C SER A 74 7.90 -0.99 -2.79
N SER A 75 8.72 -0.92 -1.75
CA SER A 75 8.60 0.11 -0.73
C SER A 75 9.96 0.71 -0.39
N SER A 76 10.00 2.03 -0.24
CA SER A 76 11.13 2.72 0.39
C SER A 76 10.61 3.45 1.62
N ALA A 77 11.40 3.47 2.69
CA ALA A 77 11.03 4.15 3.92
C ALA A 77 12.23 4.90 4.48
N ARG A 78 11.96 6.08 5.04
CA ARG A 78 12.97 6.88 5.73
C ARG A 78 12.41 7.43 7.03
N ASN A 79 13.27 7.56 8.03
CA ASN A 79 12.97 8.36 9.21
C ASN A 79 13.09 9.84 8.81
N PRO A 80 12.03 10.66 8.95
CA PRO A 80 12.10 12.09 8.65
C PRO A 80 12.84 12.93 9.71
N TYR A 81 13.24 12.32 10.85
CA TYR A 81 13.93 12.96 11.97
C TYR A 81 15.37 12.47 12.15
#